data_AF-A0A5M9JXX9-F1
#
_entry.id   AF-A0A5M9JXX9-F1
#
_cell.length_a   1.000
_cell.length_b   1.000
_cell.length_c   1.000
_cell.angle_alpha   90.00
_cell.angle_beta   90.00
_cell.angle_gamma   90.00
#
_symmetry.space_group_name_H-M   'P 1'
#
loop_
_entity.id
_entity.type
_entity.pdbx_description
1 polymer ?
#
loop_
_entity_poly.entity_id
_entity_poly.type
_entity_poly.pdbx_seq_one_letter_code
_entity_poly.pdbx_strand_id
1 'polypeptide(L)'
;MMKRLHLERWSAQLLSPKSRFYCPRRHPQNLLPRTATSIPASLRMQSTSAFAEKPEELIQEDGEPPVEPPAERKPLPPPSAKVAALHARLSLPSKLPLQTLARTLVTPSADPNPAFNNSALARVGSDLLNYHVSEHVICTYPRLPMAVFYASIFAYMGPDTLHLVGRDWGVQPAYAPGKEVDVGLLQYQHLDANSEANKTGKTTRNEAPYYRRGMASRVVYDDEFGDTVRKTDQITDPQPMNKAYASFVAALIGAVYLHAGRATAKTFIQQHILSRHLDFSKLFQFSQPVRDLARLCAREDFEPPVARILSETGRHSRSPVFVVGIYSGREKLGEAPGASLDEARIRASVAGLKAWYLYSPGAVTLPSDVEVSGNQETKKVFEPLHVDIGEIVA
;
A
#
# COMPACT_ATOMS: atom_id res chain seq x y z
N MET A 1 43.14 -2.56 -5.66
CA MET A 1 42.77 -1.13 -5.57
C MET A 1 41.97 -0.77 -6.82
N MET A 2 40.66 -0.98 -6.80
CA MET A 2 39.79 -0.91 -8.00
C MET A 2 38.88 0.33 -7.92
N LYS A 3 38.91 1.14 -8.98
CA LYS A 3 38.13 2.39 -9.11
C LYS A 3 36.73 2.10 -9.68
N ARG A 4 35.73 2.33 -8.81
CA ARG A 4 34.33 2.80 -8.93
C ARG A 4 33.62 2.78 -10.31
N LEU A 5 32.35 2.34 -10.30
CA LEU A 5 31.39 2.38 -11.42
C LEU A 5 30.25 3.41 -11.20
N HIS A 6 29.93 4.15 -12.27
CA HIS A 6 28.82 5.11 -12.39
C HIS A 6 27.54 4.43 -12.91
N LEU A 7 26.38 4.71 -12.28
CA LEU A 7 25.06 4.21 -12.68
C LEU A 7 24.37 5.08 -13.75
N GLU A 8 24.93 6.22 -14.14
CA GLU A 8 24.27 7.17 -15.05
C GLU A 8 24.32 6.78 -16.54
N ARG A 9 25.11 5.77 -16.93
CA ARG A 9 25.28 5.40 -18.35
C ARG A 9 24.19 4.48 -18.92
N TRP A 10 23.13 4.17 -18.16
CA TRP A 10 22.20 3.09 -18.48
C TRP A 10 20.88 3.50 -19.17
N SER A 11 20.72 4.75 -19.62
CA SER A 11 19.46 5.15 -20.30
C SER A 11 19.56 6.20 -21.41
N ALA A 12 20.71 6.40 -22.06
CA ALA A 12 20.85 7.42 -23.10
C ALA A 12 20.63 6.94 -24.56
N GLN A 13 20.11 5.74 -24.81
CA GLN A 13 20.04 5.20 -26.19
C GLN A 13 18.63 4.86 -26.73
N LEU A 14 17.56 5.30 -26.06
CA LEU A 14 16.19 5.08 -26.56
C LEU A 14 15.34 6.35 -26.61
N LEU A 15 15.89 7.47 -27.07
CA LEU A 15 15.06 8.58 -27.57
C LEU A 15 15.80 9.31 -28.71
N SER A 16 15.56 8.88 -29.94
CA SER A 16 15.72 9.78 -31.09
C SER A 16 14.56 9.57 -32.08
N PRO A 17 13.77 10.62 -32.33
CA PRO A 17 13.12 10.80 -33.61
C PRO A 17 13.77 11.97 -34.34
N LYS A 18 14.48 11.69 -35.44
CA LYS A 18 14.87 12.69 -36.42
C LYS A 18 13.78 12.78 -37.49
N SER A 19 13.05 13.89 -37.53
CA SER A 19 12.77 14.62 -38.78
C SER A 19 12.25 16.03 -38.45
N ARG A 20 12.94 17.05 -38.95
CA ARG A 20 12.41 18.41 -39.12
C ARG A 20 12.76 18.85 -40.53
N PHE A 21 11.73 19.06 -41.35
CA PHE A 21 11.81 19.83 -42.58
C PHE A 21 11.46 21.29 -42.25
N TYR A 22 12.24 22.21 -42.80
CA TYR A 22 12.00 23.66 -42.79
C TYR A 22 11.00 24.03 -43.90
N CYS A 23 10.03 24.93 -43.61
CA CYS A 23 9.84 26.24 -44.29
C CYS A 23 8.52 26.95 -43.89
N PRO A 24 8.38 28.27 -44.13
CA PRO A 24 7.69 29.23 -43.24
C PRO A 24 6.38 29.81 -43.80
N ARG A 25 5.54 30.43 -42.94
CA ARG A 25 4.71 31.63 -43.25
C ARG A 25 3.98 32.23 -42.03
N ARG A 26 3.54 33.48 -42.20
CA ARG A 26 3.28 34.58 -41.24
C ARG A 26 1.84 34.69 -40.69
N HIS A 27 1.76 35.29 -39.47
CA HIS A 27 0.80 36.30 -38.93
C HIS A 27 -0.71 36.00 -38.73
N PRO A 28 -1.47 36.84 -37.96
CA PRO A 28 -1.15 37.66 -36.76
C PRO A 28 -2.24 37.58 -35.64
N GLN A 29 -2.04 38.23 -34.48
CA GLN A 29 -2.96 39.25 -33.90
C GLN A 29 -2.61 39.67 -32.44
N ASN A 30 -2.35 40.98 -32.30
CA ASN A 30 -2.77 41.95 -31.28
C ASN A 30 -2.58 41.67 -29.77
N LEU A 31 -1.86 42.56 -29.09
CA LEU A 31 -2.41 43.57 -28.16
C LEU A 31 -1.30 44.58 -27.74
N LEU A 32 -1.65 45.87 -27.72
CA LEU A 32 -0.88 47.07 -27.33
C LEU A 32 -1.53 47.68 -26.05
N PRO A 33 -1.07 48.81 -25.48
CA PRO A 33 0.30 49.33 -25.27
C PRO A 33 0.49 49.89 -23.83
N ARG A 34 1.74 50.20 -23.42
CA ARG A 34 1.98 51.39 -22.57
C ARG A 34 3.38 51.99 -22.73
N THR A 35 3.35 53.31 -22.82
CA THR A 35 4.33 54.36 -23.10
C THR A 35 5.54 54.45 -22.15
N ALA A 36 6.73 54.79 -22.67
CA ALA A 36 7.42 56.08 -22.45
C ALA A 36 8.86 56.09 -23.03
N THR A 37 9.30 57.30 -23.37
CA THR A 37 10.41 57.75 -24.23
C THR A 37 11.78 57.87 -23.57
N SER A 38 12.89 57.62 -24.31
CA SER A 38 14.03 58.56 -24.54
C SER A 38 15.26 57.86 -25.16
N ILE A 39 15.96 58.59 -26.04
CA ILE A 39 17.16 58.32 -26.87
C ILE A 39 18.32 59.22 -26.31
N PRO A 40 19.62 59.19 -26.71
CA PRO A 40 20.51 58.27 -27.48
C PRO A 40 21.84 57.92 -26.75
N ALA A 41 22.69 57.07 -27.35
CA ALA A 41 24.10 57.42 -27.62
C ALA A 41 24.80 56.35 -28.49
N SER A 42 25.15 56.77 -29.69
CA SER A 42 26.05 56.10 -30.64
C SER A 42 27.51 56.19 -30.18
N LEU A 43 28.24 55.07 -30.19
CA LEU A 43 29.69 55.07 -30.27
C LEU A 43 30.13 54.29 -31.52
N ARG A 44 30.62 55.09 -32.45
CA ARG A 44 31.23 54.75 -33.72
C ARG A 44 32.70 54.36 -33.45
N MET A 45 33.12 53.19 -33.91
CA MET A 45 34.51 52.98 -34.28
C MET A 45 34.56 52.34 -35.67
N GLN A 46 35.17 53.07 -36.60
CA GLN A 46 35.55 52.61 -37.93
C GLN A 46 37.05 52.31 -37.90
N SER A 47 37.47 51.21 -38.52
CA SER A 47 38.83 50.98 -39.02
C SER A 47 38.74 49.90 -40.11
N THR A 48 38.43 50.25 -41.36
CA THR A 48 39.33 50.36 -42.53
C THR A 48 40.43 49.30 -42.71
N SER A 49 40.29 48.54 -43.81
CA SER A 49 41.33 48.02 -44.74
C SER A 49 42.32 46.95 -44.23
N ALA A 50 42.83 46.00 -45.00
CA ALA A 50 42.78 45.69 -46.42
C ALA A 50 43.02 44.18 -46.63
N PHE A 51 42.63 43.68 -47.79
CA PHE A 51 42.95 42.35 -48.29
C PHE A 51 44.45 42.27 -48.60
N ALA A 52 45.15 41.27 -48.04
CA ALA A 52 46.52 40.93 -48.41
C ALA A 52 46.63 39.41 -48.53
N GLU A 53 46.97 38.92 -49.72
CA GLU A 53 47.18 37.49 -50.01
C GLU A 53 48.66 37.10 -49.90
N LYS A 54 48.83 35.81 -49.55
CA LYS A 54 50.00 34.89 -49.70
C LYS A 54 50.97 34.81 -48.51
N PRO A 55 51.67 33.67 -48.29
CA PRO A 55 51.75 32.43 -49.10
C PRO A 55 51.43 31.12 -48.34
N GLU A 56 51.39 30.04 -49.10
CA GLU A 56 51.20 28.64 -48.69
C GLU A 56 52.17 28.20 -47.58
N GLU A 57 51.63 27.81 -46.42
CA GLU A 57 52.34 27.02 -45.41
C GLU A 57 51.84 25.56 -45.44
N LEU A 58 52.80 24.65 -45.41
CA LEU A 58 52.61 23.20 -45.39
C LEU A 58 51.66 22.78 -44.27
N ILE A 59 50.55 22.15 -44.66
CA ILE A 59 49.69 21.41 -43.73
C ILE A 59 50.49 20.18 -43.28
N GLN A 60 50.95 20.17 -42.04
CA GLN A 60 51.29 18.92 -41.36
C GLN A 60 49.98 18.14 -41.19
N GLU A 61 49.88 17.00 -41.87
CA GLU A 61 48.86 15.99 -41.54
C GLU A 61 49.15 15.46 -40.13
N ASP A 62 48.53 16.08 -39.13
CA ASP A 62 48.41 15.51 -37.80
C ASP A 62 47.53 14.27 -37.91
N GLY A 63 48.17 13.10 -37.77
CA GLY A 63 47.53 11.79 -37.89
C GLY A 63 46.28 11.67 -37.01
N GLU A 64 45.24 11.06 -37.58
CA GLU A 64 44.04 10.67 -36.85
C GLU A 64 44.44 9.90 -35.57
N PRO A 65 43.85 10.25 -34.40
CA PRO A 65 44.06 9.45 -33.21
C PRO A 65 43.56 8.03 -33.48
N PRO A 66 44.27 6.98 -33.01
CA PRO A 66 43.86 5.60 -33.26
C PRO A 66 42.42 5.38 -32.82
N VAL A 67 41.58 4.90 -33.74
CA VAL A 67 40.23 4.45 -33.42
C VAL A 67 40.34 3.37 -32.36
N GLU A 68 39.95 3.71 -31.13
CA GLU A 68 39.84 2.72 -30.05
C GLU A 68 38.95 1.58 -30.56
N PRO A 69 39.37 0.31 -30.42
CA PRO A 69 38.55 -0.81 -30.84
C PRO A 69 37.17 -0.70 -30.17
N PRO A 70 36.08 -1.05 -30.87
CA PRO A 70 34.74 -0.93 -30.30
C PRO A 70 34.74 -1.67 -28.98
N ALA A 71 34.52 -0.92 -27.88
CA ALA A 71 34.52 -1.47 -26.54
C ALA A 71 33.68 -2.75 -26.56
N GLU A 72 34.32 -3.89 -26.27
CA GLU A 72 33.64 -5.17 -26.17
C GLU A 72 32.36 -4.94 -25.39
N ARG A 73 31.20 -5.18 -26.03
CA ARG A 73 29.92 -5.17 -25.33
C ARG A 73 30.02 -6.28 -24.30
N LYS A 74 30.47 -5.93 -23.09
CA LYS A 74 30.51 -6.85 -21.96
C LYS A 74 29.12 -7.48 -21.90
N PRO A 75 29.02 -8.82 -21.90
CA PRO A 75 27.73 -9.47 -21.74
C PRO A 75 27.09 -8.88 -20.49
N LEU A 76 25.80 -8.54 -20.60
CA LEU A 76 25.02 -8.04 -19.46
C LEU A 76 25.28 -8.99 -18.28
N PRO A 77 25.57 -8.46 -17.07
CA PRO A 77 25.84 -9.31 -15.93
C PRO A 77 24.68 -10.30 -15.76
N PRO A 78 24.97 -11.57 -15.43
CA PRO A 78 23.92 -12.54 -15.23
C PRO A 78 22.95 -12.04 -14.14
N PRO A 79 21.65 -12.27 -14.28
CA PRO A 79 20.67 -11.85 -13.28
C PRO A 79 21.03 -12.45 -11.92
N SER A 80 20.79 -11.70 -10.85
CA SER A 80 21.00 -12.20 -9.48
C SER A 80 20.25 -13.51 -9.27
N ALA A 81 20.98 -14.53 -8.82
CA ALA A 81 20.41 -15.85 -8.53
C ALA A 81 19.29 -15.78 -7.48
N LYS A 82 19.38 -14.85 -6.52
CA LYS A 82 18.35 -14.65 -5.48
C LYS A 82 17.04 -14.12 -6.06
N VAL A 83 17.13 -13.16 -6.99
CA VAL A 83 15.96 -12.59 -7.68
C VAL A 83 15.30 -13.64 -8.57
N ALA A 84 16.09 -14.43 -9.31
CA ALA A 84 15.57 -15.53 -10.11
C ALA A 84 14.90 -16.61 -9.25
N ALA A 85 15.50 -16.96 -8.11
CA ALA A 85 14.93 -17.92 -7.16
C ALA A 85 13.61 -17.42 -6.54
N LEU A 86 13.53 -16.13 -6.18
CA LEU A 86 12.31 -15.53 -5.66
C LEU A 86 11.20 -15.49 -6.71
N HIS A 87 11.53 -15.14 -7.95
CA HIS A 87 10.59 -15.14 -9.07
C HIS A 87 9.96 -16.53 -9.28
N ALA A 88 10.80 -17.58 -9.30
CA ALA A 88 10.34 -18.96 -9.44
C ALA A 88 9.53 -19.43 -8.22
N ARG A 89 9.96 -19.11 -6.99
CA ARG A 89 9.31 -19.53 -5.75
C ARG A 89 7.87 -19.01 -5.64
N LEU A 90 7.66 -17.75 -6.00
CA LEU A 90 6.34 -17.10 -5.97
C LEU A 90 5.52 -17.39 -7.23
N SER A 91 6.02 -18.22 -8.14
CA SER A 91 5.38 -18.54 -9.42
C SER A 91 4.94 -17.27 -10.18
N LEU A 92 5.81 -16.25 -10.18
CA LEU A 92 5.49 -14.96 -10.79
C LEU A 92 5.33 -15.10 -12.31
N PRO A 93 4.48 -14.26 -12.94
CA PRO A 93 4.27 -14.30 -14.38
C PRO A 93 5.57 -14.00 -15.12
N SER A 94 5.83 -14.73 -16.21
CA SER A 94 7.02 -14.53 -17.07
C SER A 94 7.09 -13.13 -17.72
N LYS A 95 5.94 -12.44 -17.79
CA LYS A 95 5.84 -11.04 -18.24
C LYS A 95 6.50 -10.05 -17.28
N LEU A 96 6.68 -10.42 -16.01
CA LEU A 96 7.34 -9.59 -15.01
C LEU A 96 8.85 -9.80 -15.12
N PRO A 97 9.61 -8.78 -15.56
CA PRO A 97 11.04 -8.92 -15.75
C PRO A 97 11.78 -8.86 -14.41
N LEU A 98 12.92 -9.56 -14.32
CA LEU A 98 13.73 -9.63 -13.10
C LEU A 98 14.23 -8.25 -12.64
N GLN A 99 14.38 -7.30 -13.56
CA GLN A 99 14.76 -5.91 -13.27
C GLN A 99 13.68 -5.19 -12.47
N THR A 100 12.40 -5.36 -12.82
CA THR A 100 11.29 -4.79 -12.04
C THR A 100 11.23 -5.46 -10.67
N LEU A 101 11.43 -6.77 -10.60
CA LEU A 101 11.48 -7.49 -9.32
C LEU A 101 12.59 -6.96 -8.41
N ALA A 102 13.80 -6.78 -8.94
CA ALA A 102 14.90 -6.18 -8.20
C ALA A 102 14.57 -4.76 -7.70
N ARG A 103 13.89 -3.94 -8.51
CA ARG A 103 13.44 -2.61 -8.10
C ARG A 103 12.48 -2.65 -6.90
N THR A 104 11.64 -3.67 -6.76
CA THR A 104 10.72 -3.77 -5.60
C THR A 104 11.45 -3.90 -4.26
N LEU A 105 12.68 -4.42 -4.27
CA LEU A 105 13.52 -4.63 -3.08
C LEU A 105 14.30 -3.38 -2.66
N VAL A 106 14.28 -2.31 -3.45
CA VAL A 106 14.97 -1.05 -3.13
C VAL A 106 13.97 -0.05 -2.56
N THR A 107 14.04 0.19 -1.25
CA THR A 107 13.17 1.18 -0.60
C THR A 107 13.66 2.61 -0.83
N PRO A 108 12.79 3.62 -0.71
CA PRO A 108 13.19 5.03 -0.85
C PRO A 108 14.19 5.53 0.18
N SER A 109 14.35 4.83 1.32
CA SER A 109 15.41 5.15 2.30
C SER A 109 16.78 4.63 1.88
N ALA A 110 16.84 3.62 0.99
CA ALA A 110 18.09 3.16 0.39
C ALA A 110 18.49 3.99 -0.83
N ASP A 111 17.52 4.36 -1.69
CA ASP A 111 17.75 5.22 -2.85
C ASP A 111 16.71 6.35 -2.92
N PRO A 112 17.14 7.62 -2.79
CA PRO A 112 16.22 8.76 -2.86
C PRO A 112 15.64 8.97 -4.27
N ASN A 113 16.23 8.39 -5.31
CA ASN A 113 15.74 8.57 -6.68
C ASN A 113 14.43 7.77 -6.92
N PRO A 114 13.30 8.44 -7.23
CA PRO A 114 12.01 7.78 -7.44
C PRO A 114 12.01 6.80 -8.63
N ALA A 115 12.93 6.97 -9.60
CA ALA A 115 13.05 6.06 -10.73
C ALA A 115 13.62 4.68 -10.36
N PHE A 116 14.41 4.60 -9.29
CA PHE A 116 15.12 3.38 -8.90
C PHE A 116 14.62 2.76 -7.59
N ASN A 117 13.78 3.47 -6.84
CA ASN A 117 13.12 2.91 -5.66
C ASN A 117 11.73 2.34 -5.96
N ASN A 118 11.20 1.64 -4.96
CA ASN A 118 9.93 0.93 -5.00
C ASN A 118 8.71 1.80 -4.61
N SER A 119 8.89 3.09 -4.30
CA SER A 119 7.84 3.95 -3.71
C SER A 119 6.59 4.07 -4.58
N ALA A 120 6.76 4.26 -5.89
CA ALA A 120 5.64 4.37 -6.83
C ALA A 120 4.88 3.04 -7.00
N LEU A 121 5.62 1.93 -7.04
CA LEU A 121 5.04 0.58 -7.12
C LEU A 121 4.29 0.23 -5.83
N ALA A 122 4.86 0.58 -4.68
CA ALA A 122 4.28 0.35 -3.38
C ALA A 122 2.94 1.08 -3.23
N ARG A 123 2.83 2.33 -3.69
CA ARG A 123 1.57 3.08 -3.65
C ARG A 123 0.45 2.40 -4.46
N VAL A 124 0.74 1.98 -5.69
CA VAL A 124 -0.25 1.27 -6.51
C VAL A 124 -0.63 -0.06 -5.86
N GLY A 125 0.34 -0.77 -5.29
CA GLY A 125 0.09 -2.04 -4.63
C GLY A 125 -0.67 -1.92 -3.31
N SER A 126 -0.43 -0.88 -2.50
CA SER A 126 -1.18 -0.62 -1.28
C SER A 126 -2.63 -0.32 -1.59
N ASP A 127 -2.90 0.49 -2.62
CA ASP A 127 -4.27 0.82 -3.04
C ASP A 127 -5.03 -0.45 -3.48
N LEU A 128 -4.39 -1.33 -4.26
CA LEU A 128 -4.97 -2.60 -4.71
C LEU A 128 -5.20 -3.56 -3.54
N LEU A 129 -4.23 -3.65 -2.63
CA LEU A 129 -4.32 -4.49 -1.45
C LEU A 129 -5.47 -4.04 -0.56
N ASN A 130 -5.55 -2.74 -0.27
CA ASN A 130 -6.61 -2.13 0.51
C ASN A 130 -7.98 -2.38 -0.11
N TYR A 131 -8.13 -2.13 -1.42
CA TYR A 131 -9.37 -2.39 -2.14
C TYR A 131 -9.83 -3.86 -2.05
N HIS A 132 -8.94 -4.81 -2.37
CA HIS A 132 -9.29 -6.24 -2.42
C HIS A 132 -9.52 -6.87 -1.03
N VAL A 133 -8.81 -6.40 0.00
CA VAL A 133 -9.07 -6.86 1.38
C VAL A 133 -10.35 -6.24 1.91
N SER A 134 -10.58 -4.95 1.68
CA SER A 134 -11.79 -4.26 2.12
C SER A 134 -13.05 -4.85 1.50
N GLU A 135 -13.07 -5.09 0.19
CA GLU A 135 -14.21 -5.74 -0.46
C GLU A 135 -14.46 -7.13 0.12
N HIS A 136 -13.39 -7.90 0.39
CA HIS A 136 -13.52 -9.26 0.91
C HIS A 136 -14.13 -9.25 2.31
N VAL A 137 -13.65 -8.39 3.20
CA VAL A 137 -14.16 -8.30 4.57
C VAL A 137 -15.61 -7.81 4.58
N ILE A 138 -15.96 -6.78 3.81
CA ILE A 138 -17.33 -6.24 3.77
C ILE A 138 -18.31 -7.27 3.21
N CYS A 139 -17.94 -7.97 2.13
CA CYS A 139 -18.82 -8.98 1.53
C CYS A 139 -18.97 -10.22 2.44
N THR A 140 -17.93 -10.57 3.20
CA THR A 140 -17.95 -11.73 4.11
C THR A 140 -18.73 -11.42 5.39
N TYR A 141 -18.57 -10.21 5.95
CA TYR A 141 -19.20 -9.76 7.18
C TYR A 141 -19.84 -8.36 7.00
N PRO A 142 -21.03 -8.28 6.40
CA PRO A 142 -21.66 -6.99 6.04
C PRO A 142 -22.09 -6.13 7.24
N ARG A 143 -22.18 -6.72 8.44
CA ARG A 143 -22.60 -6.05 9.68
C ARG A 143 -21.42 -5.62 10.56
N LEU A 144 -20.19 -5.70 10.06
CA LEU A 144 -19.01 -5.52 10.90
C LEU A 144 -18.90 -4.07 11.44
N PRO A 145 -18.74 -3.86 12.76
CA PRO A 145 -18.46 -2.55 13.33
C PRO A 145 -17.21 -1.91 12.72
N MET A 146 -17.22 -0.59 12.54
CA MET A 146 -16.14 0.11 11.82
C MET A 146 -14.79 -0.03 12.53
N ALA A 147 -14.77 -0.07 13.86
CA ALA A 147 -13.54 -0.28 14.62
C ALA A 147 -12.93 -1.68 14.38
N VAL A 148 -13.79 -2.69 14.28
CA VAL A 148 -13.38 -4.07 14.01
C VAL A 148 -12.96 -4.23 12.54
N PHE A 149 -13.62 -3.51 11.63
CA PHE A 149 -13.22 -3.44 10.23
C PHE A 149 -11.78 -2.93 10.06
N TYR A 150 -11.43 -1.79 10.66
CA TYR A 150 -10.05 -1.30 10.62
C TYR A 150 -9.05 -2.27 11.25
N ALA A 151 -9.40 -2.88 12.39
CA ALA A 151 -8.55 -3.89 13.02
C ALA A 151 -8.35 -5.12 12.12
N SER A 152 -9.39 -5.53 11.38
CA SER A 152 -9.30 -6.65 10.45
C SER A 152 -8.43 -6.34 9.23
N ILE A 153 -8.56 -5.14 8.64
CA ILE A 153 -7.69 -4.69 7.56
C ILE A 153 -6.24 -4.66 8.03
N PHE A 154 -5.99 -4.05 9.20
CA PHE A 154 -4.67 -4.00 9.80
C PHE A 154 -4.10 -5.41 10.08
N ALA A 155 -4.94 -6.38 10.46
CA ALA A 155 -4.49 -7.75 10.66
C ALA A 155 -4.17 -8.51 9.36
N TYR A 156 -4.74 -8.11 8.21
CA TYR A 156 -4.41 -8.70 6.91
C TYR A 156 -3.22 -8.03 6.21
N MET A 157 -3.14 -6.70 6.26
CA MET A 157 -2.15 -5.92 5.50
C MET A 157 -1.28 -4.97 6.33
N GLY A 158 -1.39 -5.00 7.66
CA GLY A 158 -0.56 -4.18 8.54
C GLY A 158 0.93 -4.52 8.39
N PRO A 159 1.83 -3.59 8.75
CA PRO A 159 3.26 -3.73 8.46
C PRO A 159 3.89 -4.97 9.08
N ASP A 160 3.45 -5.37 10.28
CA ASP A 160 3.93 -6.58 10.95
C ASP A 160 3.52 -7.86 10.22
N THR A 161 2.32 -7.86 9.63
CA THR A 161 1.79 -9.01 8.89
C THR A 161 2.50 -9.17 7.55
N LEU A 162 2.72 -8.05 6.83
CA LEU A 162 3.46 -8.05 5.57
C LEU A 162 4.94 -8.35 5.77
N HIS A 163 5.51 -8.00 6.93
CA HIS A 163 6.83 -8.45 7.34
C HIS A 163 6.94 -9.97 7.41
N LEU A 164 5.99 -10.62 8.09
CA LEU A 164 5.96 -12.08 8.15
C LEU A 164 5.80 -12.69 6.75
N VAL A 165 4.89 -12.15 5.92
CA VAL A 165 4.69 -12.62 4.54
C VAL A 165 5.97 -12.53 3.71
N GLY A 166 6.66 -11.38 3.71
CA GLY A 166 7.89 -11.24 2.96
C GLY A 166 9.04 -12.10 3.50
N ARG A 167 9.07 -12.36 4.81
CA ARG A 167 10.00 -13.31 5.42
C ARG A 167 9.71 -14.75 5.01
N ASP A 168 8.44 -15.15 4.96
CA ASP A 168 8.00 -16.48 4.51
C ASP A 168 8.32 -16.70 3.03
N TRP A 169 8.29 -15.63 2.22
CA TRP A 169 8.78 -15.66 0.83
C TRP A 169 10.30 -15.81 0.70
N GLY A 170 11.04 -15.77 1.81
CA GLY A 170 12.49 -15.92 1.87
C GLY A 170 13.26 -14.67 1.46
N VAL A 171 12.65 -13.48 1.60
CA VAL A 171 13.34 -12.20 1.40
C VAL A 171 14.19 -11.89 2.63
N GLN A 172 15.48 -11.69 2.40
CA GLN A 172 16.44 -11.34 3.44
C GLN A 172 16.74 -9.84 3.40
N PRO A 173 16.86 -9.18 4.56
CA PRO A 173 17.27 -7.78 4.61
C PRO A 173 18.78 -7.68 4.32
N ALA A 174 19.18 -6.61 3.64
CA ALA A 174 20.56 -6.18 3.60
C ALA A 174 20.95 -5.54 4.93
N TYR A 175 22.17 -5.75 5.42
CA TYR A 175 22.64 -5.11 6.66
C TYR A 175 22.68 -3.57 6.53
N ALA A 176 23.21 -3.08 5.42
CA ALA A 176 23.23 -1.67 5.07
C ALA A 176 22.93 -1.52 3.56
N PRO A 177 22.27 -0.42 3.14
CA PRO A 177 22.04 -0.16 1.72
C PRO A 177 23.37 0.16 1.04
N GLY A 178 23.61 -0.41 -0.14
CA GLY A 178 24.87 -0.21 -0.85
C GLY A 178 24.88 -0.82 -2.25
N LYS A 179 25.71 -0.26 -3.13
CA LYS A 179 25.86 -0.72 -4.53
C LYS A 179 26.56 -2.08 -4.64
N GLU A 180 27.28 -2.47 -3.59
CA GLU A 180 27.98 -3.76 -3.49
C GLU A 180 27.06 -4.91 -3.05
N VAL A 181 25.89 -4.57 -2.53
CA VAL A 181 24.92 -5.55 -2.05
C VAL A 181 24.18 -6.16 -3.25
N ASP A 182 23.99 -7.47 -3.21
CA ASP A 182 23.17 -8.18 -4.19
C ASP A 182 21.76 -7.59 -4.25
N VAL A 183 21.26 -7.35 -5.47
CA VAL A 183 19.93 -6.78 -5.75
C VAL A 183 18.79 -7.67 -5.26
N GLY A 184 19.05 -8.94 -4.96
CA GLY A 184 18.08 -9.86 -4.38
C GLY A 184 17.89 -9.75 -2.87
N LEU A 185 18.52 -8.77 -2.21
CA LEU A 185 18.32 -8.46 -0.80
C LEU A 185 17.47 -7.19 -0.65
N LEU A 186 16.63 -7.14 0.37
CA LEU A 186 15.82 -5.96 0.69
C LEU A 186 16.72 -4.85 1.24
N GLN A 187 16.83 -3.76 0.51
CA GLN A 187 17.70 -2.64 0.86
C GLN A 187 16.87 -1.50 1.47
N TYR A 188 17.20 -1.14 2.70
CA TYR A 188 16.63 -0.01 3.44
C TYR A 188 17.63 0.53 4.46
N GLN A 189 17.49 1.79 4.83
CA GLN A 189 18.24 2.35 5.95
C GLN A 189 17.55 1.98 7.27
N HIS A 190 18.29 1.28 8.14
CA HIS A 190 17.79 0.84 9.44
C HIS A 190 17.55 2.04 10.36
N LEU A 191 16.39 2.04 11.01
CA LEU A 191 16.15 2.91 12.15
C LEU A 191 16.78 2.30 13.41
N ASP A 192 17.61 3.06 14.13
CA ASP A 192 18.21 2.62 15.39
C ASP A 192 17.13 2.36 16.44
N ALA A 193 17.30 1.31 17.26
CA ALA A 193 16.32 0.93 18.28
C ALA A 193 16.06 2.03 19.33
N ASN A 194 17.05 2.88 19.59
CA ASN A 194 16.96 4.02 20.51
C ASN A 194 16.40 5.29 19.86
N SER A 195 16.29 5.32 18.52
CA SER A 195 15.67 6.43 17.81
C SER A 195 14.15 6.28 17.89
N GLU A 196 13.45 7.29 18.38
CA GLU A 196 12.00 7.28 18.34
C GLU A 196 11.57 7.21 16.87
N ALA A 197 10.78 6.19 16.52
CA ALA A 197 10.25 6.00 15.16
C ALA A 197 9.35 7.18 14.75
N ASN A 198 9.96 8.27 14.30
CA ASN A 198 9.37 9.51 13.80
C ASN A 198 8.03 9.89 14.44
N LYS A 199 7.79 9.70 15.75
CA LYS A 199 6.52 10.12 16.38
C LYS A 199 6.38 11.65 16.42
N THR A 200 7.48 12.34 16.14
CA THR A 200 7.67 13.77 16.22
C THR A 200 7.34 14.43 14.88
N GLY A 201 6.06 14.60 14.57
CA GLY A 201 5.62 15.29 13.36
C GLY A 201 4.19 15.80 13.49
N LYS A 202 3.89 16.98 12.90
CA LYS A 202 2.52 17.50 12.87
C LYS A 202 1.67 16.56 12.00
N THR A 203 0.57 16.06 12.54
CA THR A 203 -0.42 15.32 11.76
C THR A 203 -1.37 16.28 11.04
N THR A 204 -2.15 15.75 10.10
CA THR A 204 -3.19 16.50 9.38
C THR A 204 -4.20 17.12 10.35
N ARG A 205 -4.42 16.44 11.49
CA ARG A 205 -5.33 16.87 12.56
C ARG A 205 -4.59 17.57 13.70
N ASN A 206 -5.33 18.38 14.45
CA ASN A 206 -4.82 18.99 15.67
C ASN A 206 -4.86 17.95 16.80
N GLU A 207 -3.69 17.46 17.17
CA GLU A 207 -3.53 16.50 18.27
C GLU A 207 -3.45 17.25 19.60
N ALA A 208 -4.60 17.40 20.26
CA ALA A 208 -4.65 17.81 21.66
C ALA A 208 -5.36 16.71 22.48
N PRO A 209 -4.92 16.43 23.72
CA PRO A 209 -5.39 15.28 24.50
C PRO A 209 -6.90 15.29 24.80
N TYR A 210 -7.54 16.45 24.73
CA TYR A 210 -8.97 16.63 24.98
C TYR A 210 -9.83 16.54 23.71
N TYR A 211 -9.23 16.53 22.51
CA TYR A 211 -10.01 16.42 21.28
C TYR A 211 -10.44 14.97 21.03
N ARG A 212 -11.76 14.76 21.02
CA ARG A 212 -12.34 13.46 20.69
C ARG A 212 -12.28 13.22 19.18
N ARG A 213 -11.70 12.08 18.78
CA ARG A 213 -11.71 11.59 17.41
C ARG A 213 -12.92 10.67 17.17
N GLY A 214 -13.86 11.13 16.35
CA GLY A 214 -15.05 10.35 15.96
C GLY A 214 -14.75 9.32 14.86
N MET A 215 -15.44 8.16 14.87
CA MET A 215 -15.24 7.06 13.92
C MET A 215 -15.57 7.46 12.48
N ALA A 216 -16.70 8.14 12.25
CA ALA A 216 -17.11 8.58 10.91
C ALA A 216 -16.09 9.51 10.23
N SER A 217 -15.41 10.34 11.02
CA SER A 217 -14.37 11.26 10.51
C SER A 217 -13.13 10.50 10.03
N ARG A 218 -12.83 9.31 10.59
CA ARG A 218 -11.63 8.53 10.22
C ARG A 218 -11.65 8.09 8.77
N VAL A 219 -12.82 7.73 8.24
CA VAL A 219 -13.00 7.27 6.85
C VAL A 219 -12.48 8.31 5.83
N VAL A 220 -12.55 9.59 6.15
CA VAL A 220 -12.22 10.67 5.20
C VAL A 220 -10.83 11.27 5.44
N TYR A 221 -10.44 11.48 6.71
CA TYR A 221 -9.24 12.26 7.04
C TYR A 221 -8.07 11.45 7.60
N ASP A 222 -8.30 10.20 8.00
CA ASP A 222 -7.27 9.29 8.49
C ASP A 222 -6.80 8.37 7.36
N ASP A 223 -5.82 7.52 7.65
CA ASP A 223 -5.30 6.53 6.70
C ASP A 223 -6.23 5.31 6.54
N GLU A 224 -5.77 4.33 5.75
CA GLU A 224 -6.46 3.07 5.48
C GLU A 224 -6.73 2.21 6.73
N PHE A 225 -6.01 2.44 7.83
CA PHE A 225 -6.18 1.76 9.11
C PHE A 225 -6.96 2.61 10.13
N GLY A 226 -7.34 3.84 9.77
CA GLY A 226 -8.00 4.79 10.67
C GLY A 226 -7.03 5.48 11.65
N ASP A 227 -5.74 5.55 11.31
CA ASP A 227 -4.67 6.25 12.02
C ASP A 227 -4.38 7.64 11.42
N THR A 228 -3.85 8.55 12.22
CA THR A 228 -3.65 9.94 11.80
C THR A 228 -2.54 10.07 10.76
N VAL A 229 -2.86 10.68 9.63
CA VAL A 229 -1.88 10.93 8.56
C VAL A 229 -0.96 12.08 8.96
N ARG A 230 0.33 11.95 8.64
CA ARG A 230 1.33 12.99 8.89
C ARG A 230 1.34 14.02 7.76
N LYS A 231 1.58 15.30 8.09
CA LYS A 231 1.67 16.37 7.07
C LYS A 231 2.92 16.26 6.20
N THR A 232 4.00 15.73 6.77
CA THR A 232 5.27 15.55 6.07
C THR A 232 5.74 14.12 6.26
N ASP A 233 5.37 13.24 5.33
CA ASP A 233 5.98 11.93 5.24
C ASP A 233 7.37 12.08 4.62
N GLN A 234 8.39 12.08 5.47
CA GLN A 234 9.77 11.96 5.01
C GLN A 234 9.98 10.50 4.58
N ILE A 235 9.62 10.22 3.33
CA ILE A 235 9.64 8.87 2.74
C ILE A 235 11.06 8.28 2.72
N THR A 236 12.09 9.15 2.66
CA THR A 236 13.51 8.82 2.63
C THR A 236 14.13 8.52 3.99
N ASP A 237 13.40 8.75 5.09
CA ASP A 237 13.96 8.56 6.43
C ASP A 237 14.27 7.09 6.73
N PRO A 238 15.17 6.82 7.70
CA PRO A 238 15.37 5.48 8.22
C PRO A 238 14.05 4.86 8.67
N GLN A 239 13.81 3.61 8.27
CA GLN A 239 12.54 2.92 8.52
C GLN A 239 12.77 1.66 9.37
N PRO A 240 11.80 1.29 10.21
CA PRO A 240 11.83 -0.01 10.85
C PRO A 240 11.68 -1.11 9.80
N MET A 241 12.26 -2.28 10.09
CA MET A 241 12.24 -3.45 9.22
C MET A 241 10.82 -3.76 8.71
N ASN A 242 9.83 -3.73 9.59
CA ASN A 242 8.46 -4.10 9.24
C ASN A 242 7.87 -3.21 8.13
N LYS A 243 8.19 -1.91 8.15
CA LYS A 243 7.75 -0.96 7.12
C LYS A 243 8.45 -1.17 5.78
N ALA A 244 9.75 -1.52 5.80
CA ALA A 244 10.50 -1.86 4.59
C ALA A 244 9.92 -3.11 3.89
N TYR A 245 9.59 -4.14 4.67
CA TYR A 245 8.93 -5.34 4.13
C TYR A 245 7.52 -5.04 3.61
N ALA A 246 6.73 -4.26 4.33
CA ALA A 246 5.41 -3.82 3.87
C ALA A 246 5.47 -3.10 2.52
N SER A 247 6.43 -2.18 2.38
CA SER A 247 6.70 -1.47 1.13
C SER A 247 7.10 -2.41 0.00
N PHE A 248 7.95 -3.41 0.27
CA PHE A 248 8.32 -4.43 -0.72
C PHE A 248 7.13 -5.29 -1.16
N VAL A 249 6.33 -5.81 -0.23
CA VAL A 249 5.17 -6.66 -0.56
C VAL A 249 4.15 -5.87 -1.39
N ALA A 250 3.84 -4.65 -0.98
CA ALA A 250 2.99 -3.76 -1.76
C ALA A 250 3.60 -3.49 -3.15
N ALA A 251 4.90 -3.17 -3.23
CA ALA A 251 5.56 -2.92 -4.51
C ALA A 251 5.55 -4.14 -5.44
N LEU A 252 5.64 -5.36 -4.89
CA LEU A 252 5.53 -6.59 -5.66
C LEU A 252 4.13 -6.74 -6.27
N ILE A 253 3.08 -6.52 -5.47
CA ILE A 253 1.69 -6.55 -5.94
C ILE A 253 1.48 -5.50 -7.05
N GLY A 254 2.00 -4.28 -6.86
CA GLY A 254 1.96 -3.23 -7.88
C GLY A 254 2.72 -3.62 -9.16
N ALA A 255 3.88 -4.26 -9.05
CA ALA A 255 4.63 -4.76 -10.20
C ALA A 255 3.88 -5.88 -10.96
N VAL A 256 3.27 -6.82 -10.24
CA VAL A 256 2.43 -7.86 -10.83
C VAL A 256 1.23 -7.24 -11.57
N TYR A 257 0.59 -6.24 -10.97
CA TYR A 257 -0.50 -5.51 -11.61
C TYR A 257 -0.08 -4.83 -12.92
N LEU A 258 1.05 -4.11 -12.92
CA LEU A 258 1.53 -3.39 -14.10
C LEU A 258 1.95 -4.32 -15.25
N HIS A 259 2.57 -5.46 -14.95
CA HIS A 259 3.08 -6.38 -15.98
C HIS A 259 2.10 -7.47 -16.40
N ALA A 260 1.25 -7.96 -15.50
CA ALA A 260 0.36 -9.09 -15.73
C ALA A 260 -1.13 -8.76 -15.60
N GLY A 261 -1.48 -7.51 -15.29
CA GLY A 261 -2.84 -7.00 -15.26
C GLY A 261 -3.60 -7.30 -13.96
N ARG A 262 -4.84 -6.79 -13.90
CA ARG A 262 -5.72 -6.84 -12.72
C ARG A 262 -6.03 -8.26 -12.25
N ALA A 263 -6.43 -9.15 -13.17
CA ALA A 263 -6.85 -10.50 -12.82
C ALA A 263 -5.75 -11.27 -12.07
N THR A 264 -4.52 -11.22 -12.59
CA THR A 264 -3.35 -11.87 -12.00
C THR A 264 -3.00 -11.28 -10.63
N ALA A 265 -3.08 -9.95 -10.47
CA ALA A 265 -2.84 -9.29 -9.18
C ALA A 265 -3.89 -9.70 -8.13
N LYS A 266 -5.17 -9.76 -8.51
CA LYS A 266 -6.25 -10.21 -7.63
C LYS A 266 -6.02 -11.66 -7.17
N THR A 267 -5.72 -12.57 -8.09
CA THR A 267 -5.43 -13.97 -7.74
C THR A 267 -4.22 -14.09 -6.83
N PHE A 268 -3.19 -13.27 -7.05
CA PHE A 268 -1.99 -13.24 -6.22
C PHE A 268 -2.30 -12.79 -4.78
N ILE A 269 -3.09 -11.73 -4.61
CA ILE A 269 -3.55 -11.25 -3.30
C ILE A 269 -4.41 -12.31 -2.59
N GLN A 270 -5.33 -12.94 -3.32
CA GLN A 270 -6.17 -14.01 -2.77
C GLN A 270 -5.34 -15.18 -2.24
N GLN A 271 -4.31 -15.60 -2.98
CA GLN A 271 -3.47 -16.74 -2.63
C GLN A 271 -2.51 -16.49 -1.47
N HIS A 272 -1.99 -15.27 -1.32
CA HIS A 272 -0.93 -14.98 -0.34
C HIS A 272 -1.39 -14.17 0.87
N ILE A 273 -2.39 -13.31 0.71
CA ILE A 273 -2.87 -12.42 1.77
C ILE A 273 -4.19 -12.95 2.35
N LEU A 274 -5.21 -13.14 1.51
CA LEU A 274 -6.55 -13.56 1.97
C LEU A 274 -6.64 -15.04 2.33
N SER A 275 -5.65 -15.85 1.95
CA SER A 275 -5.56 -17.27 2.36
C SER A 275 -5.22 -17.45 3.84
N ARG A 276 -4.78 -16.38 4.52
CA ARG A 276 -4.43 -16.40 5.95
C ARG A 276 -5.70 -16.46 6.80
N HIS A 277 -5.68 -17.29 7.85
CA HIS A 277 -6.79 -17.39 8.78
C HIS A 277 -6.75 -16.26 9.82
N LEU A 278 -7.82 -15.46 9.88
CA LEU A 278 -8.05 -14.43 10.90
C LEU A 278 -9.31 -14.74 11.71
N ASP A 279 -9.18 -14.81 13.04
CA ASP A 279 -10.32 -14.99 13.94
C ASP A 279 -10.92 -13.64 14.32
N PHE A 280 -11.98 -13.23 13.61
CA PHE A 280 -12.67 -11.96 13.83
C PHE A 280 -13.30 -11.86 15.23
N SER A 281 -13.64 -12.98 15.88
CA SER A 281 -14.24 -12.96 17.22
C SER A 281 -13.31 -12.33 18.27
N LYS A 282 -11.99 -12.43 18.07
CA LYS A 282 -10.98 -11.88 18.98
C LYS A 282 -10.75 -10.38 18.81
N LEU A 283 -11.23 -9.79 17.72
CA LEU A 283 -11.05 -8.36 17.44
C LEU A 283 -12.07 -7.48 18.16
N PHE A 284 -13.15 -8.06 18.70
CA PHE A 284 -14.20 -7.30 19.39
C PHE A 284 -13.82 -6.93 20.82
N GLN A 285 -14.06 -5.68 21.18
CA GLN A 285 -14.03 -5.20 22.55
C GLN A 285 -15.34 -4.45 22.85
N PHE A 286 -16.11 -4.94 23.81
CA PHE A 286 -17.39 -4.35 24.22
C PHE A 286 -17.24 -3.66 25.58
N SER A 287 -17.79 -2.45 25.70
CA SER A 287 -17.83 -1.71 26.96
C SER A 287 -19.12 -2.00 27.75
N GLN A 288 -20.29 -1.93 27.09
CA GLN A 288 -21.60 -2.10 27.74
C GLN A 288 -22.51 -3.07 26.95
N PRO A 289 -22.14 -4.36 26.84
CA PRO A 289 -22.82 -5.29 25.92
C PRO A 289 -24.30 -5.53 26.24
N VAL A 290 -24.70 -5.47 27.51
CA VAL A 290 -26.12 -5.64 27.91
C VAL A 290 -26.98 -4.48 27.36
N ARG A 291 -26.47 -3.25 27.45
CA ARG A 291 -27.15 -2.05 26.97
C ARG A 291 -27.18 -2.02 25.45
N ASP A 292 -26.07 -2.40 24.83
CA ASP A 292 -25.96 -2.47 23.36
C ASP A 292 -26.93 -3.52 22.80
N LEU A 293 -27.04 -4.69 23.42
CA LEU A 293 -28.00 -5.72 23.01
C LEU A 293 -29.46 -5.29 23.20
N ALA A 294 -29.78 -4.57 24.29
CA ALA A 294 -31.12 -4.02 24.48
C ALA A 294 -31.48 -2.99 23.40
N ARG A 295 -30.52 -2.13 23.00
CA ARG A 295 -30.71 -1.20 21.88
C ARG A 295 -30.82 -1.93 20.54
N LEU A 296 -30.07 -3.02 20.32
CA LEU A 296 -30.24 -3.87 19.14
C LEU A 296 -31.69 -4.34 19.04
N CYS A 297 -32.20 -4.94 20.12
CA CYS A 297 -33.55 -5.49 20.14
C CYS A 297 -34.59 -4.38 19.90
N ALA A 298 -34.42 -3.21 20.51
CA ALA A 298 -35.30 -2.08 20.30
C ALA A 298 -35.24 -1.50 18.87
N ARG A 299 -34.08 -1.60 18.20
CA ARG A 299 -33.90 -1.12 16.82
C ARG A 299 -34.54 -2.05 15.79
N GLU A 300 -34.43 -3.35 16.02
CA GLU A 300 -34.96 -4.39 15.14
C GLU A 300 -36.40 -4.82 15.51
N ASP A 301 -37.07 -4.07 16.41
CA ASP A 301 -38.42 -4.36 16.91
C ASP A 301 -38.59 -5.76 17.55
N PHE A 302 -37.52 -6.28 18.17
CA PHE A 302 -37.57 -7.51 18.96
C PHE A 302 -38.08 -7.28 20.38
N GLU A 303 -38.60 -8.34 21.00
CA GLU A 303 -38.95 -8.30 22.43
C GLU A 303 -37.70 -7.98 23.28
N PRO A 304 -37.86 -7.26 24.41
CA PRO A 304 -36.73 -6.88 25.24
C PRO A 304 -35.95 -8.11 25.72
N PRO A 305 -34.61 -8.09 25.69
CA PRO A 305 -33.80 -9.26 26.01
C PRO A 305 -33.86 -9.58 27.51
N VAL A 306 -34.20 -10.82 27.85
CA VAL A 306 -34.29 -11.33 29.22
C VAL A 306 -33.25 -12.43 29.44
N ALA A 307 -32.42 -12.28 30.47
CA ALA A 307 -31.46 -13.31 30.86
C ALA A 307 -32.14 -14.41 31.68
N ARG A 308 -31.92 -15.68 31.30
CA ARG A 308 -32.42 -16.87 31.98
C ARG A 308 -31.26 -17.80 32.32
N ILE A 309 -31.28 -18.40 33.51
CA ILE A 309 -30.29 -19.43 33.90
C ILE A 309 -30.72 -20.73 33.23
N LEU A 310 -29.82 -21.33 32.42
CA LEU A 310 -30.07 -22.59 31.74
C LEU A 310 -29.64 -23.77 32.61
N SER A 311 -28.45 -23.67 33.20
CA SER A 311 -27.90 -24.67 34.11
C SER A 311 -26.95 -24.01 35.09
N GLU A 312 -26.87 -24.55 36.30
CA GLU A 312 -25.94 -24.10 37.33
C GLU A 312 -25.28 -25.28 38.03
N THR A 313 -24.02 -25.11 38.40
CA THR A 313 -23.29 -26.08 39.21
C THR A 313 -22.34 -25.36 40.16
N GLY A 314 -22.16 -25.94 41.36
CA GLY A 314 -21.20 -25.43 42.33
C GLY A 314 -21.47 -24.02 42.84
N ARG A 315 -22.74 -23.59 42.96
CA ARG A 315 -23.14 -22.22 43.37
C ARG A 315 -22.43 -21.72 44.64
N HIS A 316 -22.23 -22.60 45.62
CA HIS A 316 -21.55 -22.29 46.89
C HIS A 316 -20.11 -22.81 46.94
N SER A 317 -19.47 -23.00 45.78
CA SER A 317 -18.06 -23.40 45.67
C SER A 317 -17.17 -22.21 45.32
N ARG A 318 -15.84 -22.39 45.43
CA ARG A 318 -14.86 -21.39 45.00
C ARG A 318 -14.92 -21.10 43.49
N SER A 319 -15.35 -22.07 42.69
CA SER A 319 -15.43 -21.96 41.23
C SER A 319 -16.80 -22.42 40.74
N PRO A 320 -17.85 -21.60 40.94
CA PRO A 320 -19.17 -21.89 40.37
C PRO A 320 -19.12 -21.82 38.85
N VAL A 321 -20.08 -22.49 38.20
CA VAL A 321 -20.32 -22.30 36.76
C VAL A 321 -21.82 -22.07 36.57
N PHE A 322 -22.14 -20.87 36.08
CA PHE A 322 -23.49 -20.49 35.69
C PHE A 322 -23.55 -20.37 34.17
N VAL A 323 -24.43 -21.14 33.54
CA VAL A 323 -24.71 -21.02 32.10
C VAL A 323 -25.97 -20.19 31.95
N VAL A 324 -25.82 -19.01 31.36
CA VAL A 324 -26.91 -18.06 31.16
C VAL A 324 -27.19 -17.93 29.67
N GLY A 325 -28.47 -17.99 29.31
CA GLY A 325 -28.97 -17.71 27.97
C GLY A 325 -29.76 -16.42 27.96
N ILE A 326 -29.57 -15.59 26.93
CA ILE A 326 -30.38 -14.39 26.71
C ILE A 326 -31.43 -14.69 25.67
N TYR A 327 -32.68 -14.40 26.02
CA TYR A 327 -33.84 -14.66 25.19
C TYR A 327 -34.51 -13.34 24.78
N SER A 328 -34.93 -13.25 23.54
CA SER A 328 -35.96 -12.31 23.11
C SER A 328 -37.23 -13.13 22.83
N GLY A 329 -38.21 -13.01 23.72
CA GLY A 329 -39.38 -13.88 23.76
C GLY A 329 -39.05 -15.36 23.90
N ARG A 330 -39.12 -16.09 22.79
CA ARG A 330 -38.84 -17.54 22.68
C ARG A 330 -37.49 -17.85 22.07
N GLU A 331 -36.89 -16.91 21.34
CA GLU A 331 -35.63 -17.12 20.64
C GLU A 331 -34.44 -16.87 21.56
N LYS A 332 -33.44 -17.75 21.51
CA LYS A 332 -32.20 -17.61 22.27
C LYS A 332 -31.18 -16.86 21.42
N LEU A 333 -30.87 -15.63 21.81
CA LEU A 333 -29.92 -14.76 21.09
C LEU A 333 -28.46 -15.15 21.36
N GLY A 334 -28.16 -15.55 22.60
CA GLY A 334 -26.80 -15.84 23.02
C GLY A 334 -26.76 -16.67 24.29
N GLU A 335 -25.67 -17.42 24.45
CA GLU A 335 -25.43 -18.31 25.60
C GLU A 335 -23.96 -18.24 25.98
N ALA A 336 -23.67 -18.16 27.28
CA ALA A 336 -22.30 -18.27 27.75
C ALA A 336 -22.22 -18.75 29.22
N PRO A 337 -21.13 -19.45 29.58
CA PRO A 337 -20.78 -19.74 30.95
C PRO A 337 -20.00 -18.59 31.63
N GLY A 338 -20.25 -18.38 32.92
CA GLY A 338 -19.49 -17.47 33.78
C GLY A 338 -19.32 -18.00 35.20
N ALA A 339 -18.34 -17.48 35.93
CA ALA A 339 -18.11 -17.83 37.34
C ALA A 339 -19.07 -17.08 38.27
N SER A 340 -19.61 -15.94 37.83
CA SER A 340 -20.70 -15.22 38.48
C SER A 340 -21.91 -15.06 37.55
N LEU A 341 -23.09 -14.83 38.13
CA LEU A 341 -24.31 -14.56 37.36
C LEU A 341 -24.17 -13.32 36.47
N ASP A 342 -23.54 -12.26 36.98
CA ASP A 342 -23.30 -11.02 36.22
C ASP A 342 -22.32 -11.24 35.08
N GLU A 343 -21.24 -11.99 35.32
CA GLU A 343 -20.26 -12.34 34.29
C GLU A 343 -20.88 -13.21 33.20
N ALA A 344 -21.64 -14.24 33.59
CA ALA A 344 -22.34 -15.11 32.64
C ALA A 344 -23.33 -14.30 31.78
N ARG A 345 -24.09 -13.38 32.39
CA ARG A 345 -24.98 -12.46 31.66
C ARG A 345 -24.22 -11.59 30.66
N ILE A 346 -23.13 -10.96 31.08
CA ILE A 346 -22.30 -10.11 30.20
C ILE A 346 -21.73 -10.92 29.03
N ARG A 347 -21.18 -12.11 29.30
CA ARG A 347 -20.63 -13.00 28.26
C ARG A 347 -21.71 -13.48 27.30
N ALA A 348 -22.89 -13.81 27.78
CA ALA A 348 -24.02 -14.22 26.94
C ALA A 348 -24.49 -13.05 26.04
N SER A 349 -24.46 -11.81 26.55
CA SER A 349 -24.74 -10.62 25.74
C SER A 349 -23.69 -10.41 24.65
N VAL A 350 -22.40 -10.58 24.99
CA VAL A 350 -21.31 -10.51 24.02
C VAL A 350 -21.46 -11.59 22.94
N ALA A 351 -21.85 -12.82 23.32
CA ALA A 351 -22.09 -13.90 22.37
C ALA A 351 -23.21 -13.54 21.38
N GLY A 352 -24.33 -12.98 21.86
CA GLY A 352 -25.43 -12.53 21.00
C GLY A 352 -25.04 -11.38 20.06
N LEU A 353 -24.29 -10.39 20.56
CA LEU A 353 -23.77 -9.29 19.73
C LEU A 353 -22.78 -9.78 18.68
N LYS A 354 -21.88 -10.70 19.04
CA LYS A 354 -20.95 -11.31 18.09
C LYS A 354 -21.68 -12.10 17.02
N ALA A 355 -22.71 -12.87 17.38
CA ALA A 355 -23.52 -13.60 16.43
C ALA A 355 -24.22 -12.66 15.43
N TRP A 356 -24.70 -11.51 15.90
CA TRP A 356 -25.28 -10.47 15.03
C TRP A 356 -24.25 -9.87 14.06
N TYR A 357 -23.10 -9.43 14.58
CA TYR A 357 -22.08 -8.73 13.77
C TYR A 357 -21.26 -9.65 12.86
N LEU A 358 -21.05 -10.91 13.26
CA LEU A 358 -20.35 -11.93 12.48
C LEU A 358 -21.28 -12.75 11.57
N TYR A 359 -22.48 -12.23 11.30
CA TYR A 359 -23.33 -12.77 10.26
C TYR A 359 -22.57 -12.81 8.93
N SER A 360 -22.51 -14.00 8.31
CA SER A 360 -21.92 -14.19 7.00
C SER A 360 -22.94 -14.89 6.09
N PRO A 361 -23.28 -14.30 4.93
CA PRO A 361 -24.22 -14.90 3.98
C PRO A 361 -23.65 -16.13 3.23
N GLY A 362 -22.37 -16.49 3.44
CA GLY A 362 -21.73 -17.65 2.83
C GLY A 362 -20.89 -17.31 1.61
N ALA A 363 -20.99 -18.11 0.55
CA ALA A 363 -20.24 -17.87 -0.69
C ALA A 363 -20.84 -16.68 -1.45
N VAL A 364 -20.08 -15.59 -1.54
CA VAL A 364 -20.53 -14.32 -2.12
C VAL A 364 -19.73 -13.99 -3.38
N THR A 365 -20.41 -13.49 -4.42
CA THR A 365 -19.74 -12.87 -5.57
C THR A 365 -19.19 -11.50 -5.19
N LEU A 366 -17.87 -11.32 -5.29
CA LEU A 366 -17.26 -10.02 -4.99
C LEU A 366 -17.56 -9.00 -6.10
N PRO A 367 -17.71 -7.71 -5.80
CA PRO A 367 -17.88 -6.68 -6.83
C PRO A 367 -16.76 -6.69 -7.88
N SER A 368 -15.50 -6.89 -7.49
CA SER A 368 -14.42 -6.98 -8.47
C SER A 368 -14.46 -8.23 -9.36
N ASP A 369 -15.23 -9.27 -9.01
CA ASP A 369 -15.42 -10.44 -9.88
C ASP A 369 -16.21 -10.10 -11.15
N VAL A 370 -17.12 -9.13 -11.09
CA VAL A 370 -17.94 -8.76 -12.25
C VAL A 370 -17.17 -7.90 -13.26
N GLU A 371 -16.07 -7.29 -12.82
CA GLU A 371 -15.20 -6.47 -13.66
C GLU A 371 -14.24 -7.31 -14.50
N VAL A 372 -13.80 -8.48 -14.00
CA VAL A 372 -12.85 -9.38 -14.67
C VAL A 372 -13.57 -10.10 -15.81
N SER A 373 -13.79 -9.39 -16.90
CA SER A 373 -14.49 -9.85 -18.09
C SER A 373 -13.49 -10.32 -19.15
N GLY A 374 -12.95 -11.52 -18.94
CA GLY A 374 -12.49 -12.35 -20.06
C GLY A 374 -13.67 -13.19 -20.54
N ASN A 375 -13.97 -13.17 -21.84
CA ASN A 375 -15.03 -13.90 -22.58
C ASN A 375 -16.45 -13.92 -21.98
N GLN A 376 -17.47 -13.80 -22.82
CA GLN A 376 -18.88 -13.70 -22.40
C GLN A 376 -19.37 -14.91 -21.56
N GLU A 377 -18.71 -16.06 -21.66
CA GLU A 377 -19.06 -17.30 -20.98
C GLU A 377 -18.66 -17.37 -19.49
N THR A 378 -17.69 -16.57 -19.04
CA THR A 378 -17.20 -16.57 -17.64
C THR A 378 -17.63 -15.35 -16.83
N LYS A 379 -18.55 -14.53 -17.37
CA LYS A 379 -19.03 -13.32 -16.71
C LYS A 379 -19.97 -13.67 -15.56
N LYS A 380 -19.50 -13.51 -14.32
CA LYS A 380 -20.33 -13.61 -13.13
C LYS A 380 -21.38 -12.49 -13.12
N VAL A 381 -22.62 -12.83 -12.79
CA VAL A 381 -23.70 -11.86 -12.62
C VAL A 381 -23.58 -11.24 -11.22
N PHE A 382 -23.78 -9.92 -11.12
CA PHE A 382 -23.77 -9.25 -9.84
C PHE A 382 -25.05 -9.57 -9.06
N GLU A 383 -24.90 -10.17 -7.89
CA GLU A 383 -25.99 -10.36 -6.94
C GLU A 383 -25.96 -9.26 -5.88
N PRO A 384 -27.09 -8.59 -5.58
CA PRO A 384 -27.14 -7.56 -4.54
C PRO A 384 -26.74 -8.13 -3.18
N LEU A 385 -25.76 -7.49 -2.55
CA LEU A 385 -25.28 -7.87 -1.22
C LEU A 385 -26.14 -7.21 -0.13
N HIS A 386 -26.25 -7.88 1.01
CA HIS A 386 -26.85 -7.28 2.19
C HIS A 386 -26.00 -6.09 2.66
N VAL A 387 -26.62 -4.92 2.78
CA VAL A 387 -25.99 -3.71 3.32
C VAL A 387 -26.64 -3.42 4.67
N ASP A 388 -25.84 -3.44 5.72
CA ASP A 388 -26.31 -3.12 7.07
C ASP A 388 -26.55 -1.62 7.24
N ILE A 389 -27.44 -1.26 8.17
CA ILE A 389 -27.74 0.13 8.54
C ILE A 389 -26.71 0.73 9.51
N GLY A 390 -25.70 -0.06 9.89
CA GLY A 390 -24.57 0.35 10.71
C GLY A 390 -24.59 -0.23 12.13
N GLU A 391 -23.49 -0.01 12.85
CA GLU A 391 -23.32 -0.47 14.23
C GLU A 391 -24.27 0.25 15.21
N ILE A 392 -24.53 -0.40 16.34
CA ILE A 392 -25.35 0.20 17.40
C ILE A 392 -24.53 1.28 18.10
N VAL A 393 -25.06 2.50 18.13
CA VAL A 393 -24.42 3.63 18.82
C VAL A 393 -24.91 3.71 20.27
N ALA A 394 -23.95 3.84 21.20
CA ALA A 394 -24.22 3.87 22.63
C ALA A 394 -24.54 5.25 23.22
#